data_AF-A0A923QIX4-F1
#
_entry.id   AF-A0A923QIX4-F1
#
_cell.length_a   1.000
_cell.length_b   1.000
_cell.length_c   1.000
_cell.angle_alpha   90.00
_cell.angle_beta   90.00
_cell.angle_gamma   90.00
#
_symmetry.space_group_name_H-M   'P 1'
#
loop_
_entity.id
_entity.type
_entity.pdbx_description
1 polymer ?
#
loop_
_entity_poly.entity_id
_entity_poly.type
_entity_poly.pdbx_seq_one_letter_code
_entity_poly.pdbx_strand_id
1 'polypeptide(L)'
;MAPIRLPAWQRRGLYASMLVLTLSGLAWLALHFLAGESGDDLAQAVPRLWSIRIHAAAALWLLVMMGSLMPLHMRSAWHLRRNRIGGAGLVALMLGLTLTGYLLWYAPEGTGRLWSEWLHWVLGGGAPVALLAHIAWGRRVH
;
A
#
# COMPACT_ATOMS: atom_id res chain seq x y z
N MET A 1 -28.08 -2.58 15.87
CA MET A 1 -27.62 -2.25 14.50
C MET A 1 -26.47 -3.16 14.12
N ALA A 2 -26.57 -3.87 13.00
CA ALA A 2 -25.57 -4.85 12.59
C ALA A 2 -24.24 -4.18 12.18
N PRO A 3 -23.07 -4.75 12.53
CA PRO A 3 -21.78 -4.23 12.09
C PRO A 3 -21.70 -4.25 10.55
N ILE A 4 -21.12 -3.21 9.95
CA ILE A 4 -20.84 -3.15 8.51
C ILE A 4 -19.72 -4.14 8.23
N ARG A 5 -20.09 -5.40 7.92
CA ARG A 5 -19.14 -6.48 7.67
C ARG A 5 -18.76 -6.49 6.20
N LEU A 6 -17.46 -6.49 5.94
CA LEU A 6 -16.95 -6.73 4.60
C LEU A 6 -17.18 -8.19 4.21
N PRO A 7 -17.64 -8.46 2.98
CA PRO A 7 -17.60 -9.76 2.36
C PRO A 7 -16.24 -10.43 2.53
N ALA A 8 -16.22 -11.75 2.73
CA ALA A 8 -14.99 -12.48 3.00
C ALA A 8 -13.95 -12.32 1.87
N TRP A 9 -14.40 -12.24 0.61
CA TRP A 9 -13.52 -12.07 -0.54
C TRP A 9 -12.85 -10.68 -0.56
N GLN A 10 -13.58 -9.59 -0.27
CA GLN A 10 -13.00 -8.24 -0.19
C GLN A 10 -11.98 -8.17 0.94
N ARG A 11 -12.32 -8.71 2.11
CA ARG A 11 -11.42 -8.74 3.26
C ARG A 11 -10.15 -9.53 2.98
N ARG A 12 -10.27 -10.75 2.43
CA ARG A 12 -9.12 -11.59 2.06
C ARG A 12 -8.30 -10.92 0.95
N GLY A 13 -8.95 -10.32 -0.04
CA GLY A 13 -8.30 -9.57 -1.11
C GLY A 13 -7.43 -8.44 -0.58
N LEU A 14 -7.96 -7.59 0.30
CA LEU A 14 -7.20 -6.50 0.93
C LEU A 14 -5.99 -7.00 1.71
N TYR A 15 -6.15 -8.04 2.53
CA TYR A 15 -5.05 -8.59 3.32
C TYR A 15 -4.00 -9.27 2.44
N ALA A 16 -4.43 -10.03 1.42
CA ALA A 16 -3.52 -10.64 0.46
C ALA A 16 -2.75 -9.57 -0.31
N SER A 17 -3.41 -8.53 -0.82
CA SER A 17 -2.74 -7.41 -1.50
C SER A 17 -1.73 -6.72 -0.59
N MET A 18 -2.11 -6.39 0.64
CA MET A 18 -1.23 -5.71 1.59
C MET A 18 0.00 -6.55 1.93
N LEU A 19 -0.20 -7.86 2.12
CA LEU A 19 0.88 -8.81 2.36
C LEU A 19 1.82 -8.90 1.15
N VAL A 20 1.27 -9.10 -0.06
CA VAL A 20 2.06 -9.20 -1.29
C VAL A 20 2.82 -7.92 -1.57
N LEU A 21 2.20 -6.74 -1.40
CA LEU A 21 2.86 -5.45 -1.54
C LEU A 21 4.02 -5.29 -0.56
N THR A 22 3.79 -5.61 0.71
CA THR A 22 4.82 -5.50 1.75
C THR A 22 5.98 -6.43 1.46
N LEU A 23 5.71 -7.71 1.16
CA LEU A 23 6.76 -8.70 0.90
C LEU A 23 7.54 -8.39 -0.38
N SER A 24 6.84 -8.04 -1.47
CA SER A 24 7.50 -7.69 -2.73
C SER A 24 8.31 -6.39 -2.62
N GLY A 25 7.83 -5.39 -1.87
CA GLY A 25 8.56 -4.16 -1.61
C GLY A 25 9.80 -4.38 -0.75
N LEU A 26 9.69 -5.15 0.33
CA LEU A 26 10.84 -5.53 1.16
C LEU A 26 11.85 -6.37 0.39
N ALA A 27 11.39 -7.30 -0.45
CA ALA A 27 12.27 -8.07 -1.32
C ALA A 27 13.02 -7.16 -2.31
N TRP A 28 12.32 -6.18 -2.92
CA TRP A 28 12.96 -5.20 -3.78
C TRP A 28 14.00 -4.37 -3.04
N LEU A 29 13.68 -3.86 -1.83
CA LEU A 29 14.63 -3.09 -1.01
C LEU A 29 15.86 -3.90 -0.62
N ALA A 30 15.67 -5.15 -0.18
CA ALA A 30 16.78 -6.04 0.14
C ALA A 30 17.70 -6.23 -1.08
N LEU A 31 17.13 -6.53 -2.25
CA LEU A 31 17.90 -6.68 -3.49
C LEU A 31 18.53 -5.36 -3.96
N HIS A 32 17.89 -4.23 -3.69
CA HIS A 32 18.40 -2.90 -4.03
C HIS A 32 19.68 -2.59 -3.24
N PHE A 33 19.64 -2.79 -1.91
CA PHE A 33 20.80 -2.51 -1.05
C PHE A 33 21.89 -3.59 -1.10
N LEU A 34 21.55 -4.85 -1.39
CA LEU A 34 22.52 -5.95 -1.48
C LEU A 34 23.36 -5.93 -2.78
N ALA A 35 22.88 -5.32 -3.85
CA ALA A 35 23.55 -5.40 -5.15
C ALA A 35 24.78 -4.49 -5.31
N GLY A 36 25.05 -3.57 -4.38
CA GLY A 36 26.14 -2.61 -4.50
C GLY A 36 26.06 -1.73 -5.76
N GLU A 37 27.10 -0.91 -6.01
CA GLU A 37 27.15 0.00 -7.17
C GLU A 37 27.36 -0.74 -8.52
N SER A 38 27.81 -1.99 -8.50
CA SER A 38 28.16 -2.78 -9.69
C SER A 38 26.95 -3.53 -10.27
N GLY A 39 25.79 -2.88 -10.41
CA GLY A 39 24.48 -3.45 -10.74
C GLY A 39 24.31 -4.28 -12.04
N ASP A 40 25.40 -4.76 -12.63
CA ASP A 40 25.49 -5.60 -13.82
C ASP A 40 25.36 -7.11 -13.54
N ASP A 41 25.16 -7.54 -12.29
CA ASP A 41 24.92 -8.95 -12.01
C ASP A 41 23.50 -9.37 -12.45
N LEU A 42 23.45 -10.02 -13.62
CA LEU A 42 22.25 -10.60 -14.23
C LEU A 42 21.47 -11.50 -13.25
N ALA A 43 22.15 -12.17 -12.30
CA ALA A 43 21.52 -13.00 -11.29
C ALA A 43 20.65 -12.19 -10.30
N GLN A 44 20.99 -10.92 -10.07
CA GLN A 44 20.26 -10.02 -9.18
C GLN A 44 19.22 -9.16 -9.92
N ALA A 45 19.41 -8.97 -11.23
CA ALA A 45 18.49 -8.22 -12.08
C ALA A 45 17.12 -8.91 -12.22
N VAL A 46 17.09 -10.23 -12.41
CA VAL A 46 15.84 -10.98 -12.62
C VAL A 46 14.93 -10.97 -11.38
N PRO A 47 15.42 -11.30 -10.16
CA PRO A 47 14.59 -11.24 -8.95
C PRO A 47 14.06 -9.83 -8.66
N ARG A 48 14.88 -8.79 -8.90
CA ARG A 48 14.50 -7.39 -8.70
C ARG A 48 13.40 -6.95 -9.68
N LEU A 49 13.48 -7.42 -10.93
CA LEU A 49 12.45 -7.15 -11.94
C LEU A 49 11.12 -7.83 -11.58
N TRP A 50 11.17 -9.07 -11.11
CA TRP A 50 9.95 -9.79 -10.72
C TRP A 50 9.31 -9.21 -9.45
N SER A 51 10.11 -8.77 -8.47
CA SER A 51 9.56 -8.15 -7.27
C SER A 51 8.75 -6.89 -7.61
N ILE A 52 9.25 -6.01 -8.47
CA ILE A 52 8.51 -4.80 -8.85
C ILE A 52 7.27 -5.10 -9.74
N ARG A 53 7.33 -6.13 -10.61
CA ARG A 53 6.16 -6.56 -11.41
C ARG A 53 5.03 -7.08 -10.54
N ILE A 54 5.35 -7.95 -9.58
CA ILE A 54 4.38 -8.49 -8.62
C ILE A 54 3.84 -7.35 -7.75
N HIS A 55 4.70 -6.43 -7.32
CA HIS A 55 4.31 -5.26 -6.54
C HIS A 55 3.31 -4.39 -7.29
N ALA A 56 3.60 -4.05 -8.55
CA ALA A 56 2.72 -3.24 -9.40
C ALA A 56 1.36 -3.93 -9.64
N ALA A 57 1.36 -5.24 -9.93
CA ALA A 57 0.12 -6.01 -10.09
C ALA A 57 -0.73 -6.01 -8.81
N ALA A 58 -0.09 -6.20 -7.64
CA ALA A 58 -0.76 -6.17 -6.35
C ALA A 58 -1.28 -4.76 -5.99
N ALA A 59 -0.57 -3.70 -6.41
CA ALA A 59 -1.00 -2.31 -6.21
C ALA A 59 -2.27 -2.00 -7.00
N LEU A 60 -2.33 -2.41 -8.27
CA LEU A 60 -3.53 -2.27 -9.10
C LEU A 60 -4.71 -3.01 -8.47
N TRP A 61 -4.49 -4.25 -8.00
CA TRP A 61 -5.54 -5.01 -7.33
C TRP A 61 -5.99 -4.35 -6.02
N LEU A 62 -5.07 -3.82 -5.21
CA LEU A 62 -5.41 -3.07 -3.99
C LEU A 62 -6.24 -1.83 -4.29
N LEU A 63 -5.94 -1.08 -5.36
CA LEU A 63 -6.72 0.10 -5.77
C LEU A 63 -8.17 -0.28 -6.15
N VAL A 64 -8.35 -1.39 -6.88
CA VAL A 64 -9.69 -1.92 -7.19
C VAL A 64 -10.43 -2.30 -5.90
N MET A 65 -9.76 -3.00 -4.98
CA MET A 65 -10.35 -3.33 -3.68
C MET A 65 -10.73 -2.08 -2.90
N MET A 66 -9.87 -1.06 -2.84
CA MET A 66 -10.12 0.19 -2.13
C MET A 66 -11.33 0.93 -2.71
N GLY A 67 -11.43 1.02 -4.05
CA GLY A 67 -12.59 1.59 -4.73
C GLY A 67 -13.89 0.84 -4.39
N SER A 68 -13.83 -0.48 -4.27
CA SER A 68 -15.00 -1.30 -3.90
C SER A 68 -15.50 -1.07 -2.46
N LEU A 69 -14.66 -0.51 -1.57
CA LEU A 69 -15.03 -0.20 -0.18
C LEU A 69 -15.76 1.15 -0.04
N MET A 70 -15.60 2.04 -1.02
CA MET A 70 -16.13 3.41 -1.01
C MET A 70 -17.65 3.46 -0.74
N PRO A 71 -18.51 2.72 -1.49
CA PRO A 71 -19.97 2.90 -1.40
C PRO A 71 -20.58 2.36 -0.10
N LEU A 72 -20.01 1.30 0.47
CA LEU A 72 -20.58 0.60 1.62
C LEU A 72 -19.84 0.90 2.92
N HIS A 73 -18.51 0.71 2.95
CA HIS A 73 -17.74 0.85 4.19
C HIS A 73 -17.46 2.31 4.51
N MET A 74 -16.86 3.04 3.56
CA MET A 74 -16.42 4.42 3.80
C MET A 74 -17.60 5.37 3.95
N ARG A 75 -18.59 5.30 3.04
CA ARG A 75 -19.80 6.12 3.12
C ARG A 75 -20.56 5.90 4.42
N SER A 76 -20.78 4.66 4.82
CA SER A 76 -21.53 4.35 6.05
C SER A 76 -20.76 4.74 7.31
N ALA A 77 -19.47 4.45 7.39
CA ALA A 77 -18.62 4.88 8.51
C ALA A 77 -18.55 6.41 8.61
N TRP A 78 -18.54 7.09 7.45
CA TRP A 78 -18.70 8.52 7.39
C TRP A 78 -20.05 8.93 7.97
N HIS A 79 -21.20 8.55 7.43
CA HIS A 79 -22.49 8.98 7.98
C HIS A 79 -22.66 8.69 9.49
N LEU A 80 -22.15 7.56 9.98
CA LEU A 80 -22.22 7.15 11.38
C LEU A 80 -21.18 7.81 12.32
N ARG A 81 -20.30 8.70 11.81
CA ARG A 81 -19.21 9.34 12.57
C ARG A 81 -18.22 8.35 13.22
N ARG A 82 -18.14 7.12 12.72
CA ARG A 82 -17.28 6.08 13.30
C ARG A 82 -15.92 6.05 12.64
N ASN A 83 -14.86 6.14 13.44
CA ASN A 83 -13.47 5.98 13.02
C ASN A 83 -13.08 6.80 11.76
N ARG A 84 -13.69 7.99 11.56
CA ARG A 84 -13.49 8.81 10.36
C ARG A 84 -12.04 9.28 10.22
N ILE A 85 -11.40 9.66 11.33
CA ILE A 85 -10.01 10.15 11.34
C ILE A 85 -9.07 9.01 10.91
N GLY A 86 -9.21 7.82 11.50
CA GLY A 86 -8.42 6.67 11.11
C GLY A 86 -8.67 6.24 9.67
N GLY A 87 -9.91 6.31 9.19
CA GLY A 87 -10.25 6.02 7.79
C GLY A 87 -9.67 7.04 6.81
N ALA A 88 -9.83 8.34 7.10
CA ALA A 88 -9.27 9.41 6.27
C ALA A 88 -7.75 9.38 6.23
N GLY A 89 -7.09 9.12 7.37
CA GLY A 89 -5.65 8.95 7.44
C GLY A 89 -5.16 7.77 6.60
N LEU A 90 -5.85 6.63 6.65
CA LEU A 90 -5.51 5.48 5.82
C LEU A 90 -5.70 5.77 4.32
N VAL A 91 -6.76 6.47 3.93
CA VAL A 91 -6.97 6.90 2.54
C VAL A 91 -5.87 7.84 2.09
N ALA A 92 -5.51 8.85 2.90
CA ALA A 92 -4.43 9.77 2.59
C ALA A 92 -3.08 9.05 2.42
N LEU A 93 -2.80 8.06 3.28
CA LEU A 93 -1.62 7.20 3.17
C LEU A 93 -1.61 6.42 1.84
N MET A 94 -2.74 5.78 1.48
CA MET A 94 -2.84 5.03 0.22
C MET A 94 -2.71 5.93 -1.01
N LEU A 95 -3.27 7.15 -0.97
CA LEU A 95 -3.09 8.14 -2.03
C LEU A 95 -1.64 8.60 -2.14
N GLY A 96 -0.98 8.89 -1.02
CA GLY A 96 0.44 9.25 -0.99
C GLY A 96 1.32 8.14 -1.58
N LEU A 97 1.06 6.88 -1.24
CA LEU A 97 1.74 5.72 -1.84
C LEU A 97 1.50 5.61 -3.34
N THR A 98 0.26 5.80 -3.78
CA THR A 98 -0.09 5.75 -5.21
C THR A 98 0.63 6.85 -5.99
N LEU A 99 0.63 8.07 -5.45
CA LEU A 99 1.27 9.22 -6.09
C LEU A 99 2.79 9.07 -6.15
N THR A 100 3.42 8.70 -5.04
CA THR A 100 4.88 8.47 -4.99
C THR A 100 5.31 7.32 -5.88
N GLY A 101 4.52 6.23 -5.96
CA GLY A 101 4.78 5.12 -6.87
C GLY A 101 4.65 5.53 -8.35
N TYR A 102 3.66 6.37 -8.68
CA TYR A 102 3.52 6.95 -10.01
C TYR A 102 4.72 7.84 -10.37
N LEU A 103 5.15 8.71 -9.45
CA LEU A 103 6.29 9.59 -9.66
C LEU A 103 7.61 8.81 -9.78
N LEU A 104 7.78 7.71 -9.06
CA LEU A 104 8.96 6.85 -9.22
C LEU A 104 9.10 6.28 -10.63
N TRP A 105 7.99 6.07 -11.33
CA TRP A 105 7.97 5.54 -12.69
C TRP A 105 8.10 6.64 -13.75
N TYR A 106 7.45 7.79 -13.55
CA TYR A 106 7.31 8.81 -14.60
C TYR A 106 8.10 10.09 -14.36
N ALA A 107 8.52 10.39 -13.13
CA ALA A 107 9.27 11.61 -12.86
C ALA A 107 10.71 11.46 -13.39
N PRO A 108 11.29 12.53 -13.99
CA PRO A 108 12.69 12.54 -14.34
C PRO A 108 13.57 12.46 -13.10
N GLU A 109 14.84 12.10 -13.29
CA GLU A 109 15.83 12.14 -12.22
C GLU A 109 15.95 13.55 -11.64
N GLY A 110 16.08 13.63 -10.32
CA GLY A 110 16.16 14.88 -9.58
C GLY A 110 15.43 14.83 -8.25
N THR A 111 15.28 16.01 -7.63
CA THR A 111 14.79 16.15 -6.26
C THR A 111 13.39 15.56 -6.07
N GLY A 112 12.49 15.72 -7.05
CA GLY A 112 11.13 15.18 -6.97
C GLY A 112 11.09 13.65 -6.91
N ARG A 113 11.92 12.98 -7.73
CA ARG A 113 12.03 11.51 -7.74
C ARG A 113 12.70 10.99 -6.46
N LEU A 114 13.75 11.66 -5.99
CA LEU A 114 14.41 11.34 -4.72
C LEU A 114 13.45 11.40 -3.52
N TRP A 115 12.67 12.48 -3.39
CA TRP A 115 11.67 12.55 -2.32
C TRP A 115 10.58 11.50 -2.47
N SER A 116 10.16 11.20 -3.71
CA SER A 116 9.17 10.16 -3.97
C SER A 116 9.67 8.79 -3.53
N GLU A 117 10.94 8.48 -3.76
CA GLU A 117 11.60 7.24 -3.30
C GLU A 117 11.55 7.09 -1.78
N TRP A 118 12.09 8.07 -1.06
CA TRP A 118 12.11 8.05 0.40
C TRP A 118 10.70 7.98 1.00
N LEU A 119 9.78 8.79 0.49
CA LEU A 119 8.40 8.78 0.96
C LEU A 119 7.72 7.44 0.67
N HIS A 120 7.93 6.86 -0.52
CA HIS A 120 7.32 5.58 -0.86
C HIS A 120 7.80 4.46 0.07
N TRP A 121 9.10 4.42 0.38
CA TRP A 121 9.66 3.43 1.31
C TRP A 121 9.11 3.59 2.73
N VAL A 122 9.16 4.81 3.28
CA VAL A 122 8.73 5.08 4.67
C VAL A 122 7.23 4.85 4.83
N LEU A 123 6.42 5.41 3.93
CA LEU A 123 4.97 5.23 3.96
C LEU A 123 4.60 3.76 3.69
N GLY A 124 5.36 3.08 2.83
CA GLY A 124 5.11 1.68 2.46
C GLY A 124 5.36 0.75 3.62
N GLY A 125 6.47 0.95 4.35
CA GLY A 125 6.75 0.24 5.59
C GLY A 125 5.73 0.52 6.69
N GLY A 126 5.20 1.74 6.75
CA GLY A 126 4.17 2.14 7.73
C GLY A 126 2.75 1.66 7.40
N ALA A 127 2.44 1.37 6.14
CA ALA A 127 1.11 0.96 5.69
C ALA A 127 0.47 -0.23 6.42
N PRO A 128 1.15 -1.39 6.62
CA PRO A 128 0.56 -2.51 7.35
C PRO A 128 0.23 -2.13 8.80
N VAL A 129 1.09 -1.35 9.46
CA VAL A 129 0.86 -0.87 10.83
C VAL A 129 -0.35 0.06 10.89
N ALA A 130 -0.45 1.01 9.96
CA ALA A 130 -1.58 1.93 9.87
C ALA A 130 -2.91 1.19 9.61
N LEU A 131 -2.90 0.17 8.75
CA LEU A 131 -4.07 -0.68 8.50
C LEU A 131 -4.50 -1.43 9.76
N LEU A 132 -3.56 -2.06 10.47
CA LEU A 132 -3.85 -2.76 11.72
C LEU A 132 -4.39 -1.82 12.80
N ALA A 133 -3.80 -0.62 12.93
CA ALA A 133 -4.27 0.40 13.85
C ALA A 133 -5.70 0.87 13.51
N HIS A 134 -5.98 1.12 12.23
CA HIS A 134 -7.33 1.46 11.75
C HIS A 134 -8.36 0.38 12.14
N ILE A 135 -8.03 -0.90 11.95
CA ILE A 135 -8.90 -2.03 12.31
C ILE A 135 -9.09 -2.10 13.84
N ALA A 136 -8.00 -1.99 14.60
CA ALA A 136 -8.03 -2.08 16.06
C ALA A 136 -8.90 -0.96 16.66
N TRP A 137 -8.73 0.28 16.20
CA TRP A 137 -9.56 1.40 16.64
C TRP A 137 -11.00 1.28 16.16
N GLY A 138 -11.22 0.81 14.93
CA GLY A 138 -12.57 0.55 14.40
C GLY A 138 -13.36 -0.44 15.25
N ARG A 139 -12.70 -1.46 15.83
CA ARG A 139 -13.33 -2.42 16.75
C ARG A 139 -13.66 -1.85 18.14
N ARG A 140 -12.93 -0.83 18.61
CA ARG A 140 -13.16 -0.19 19.91
C ARG A 140 -14.32 0.81 19.90
N VAL A 141 -14.62 1.38 18.73
CA VAL A 141 -15.72 2.35 18.52
C VAL A 141 -17.05 1.64 18.17
N HIS A 142 -17.02 0.30 18.12
CA HIS A 142 -18.18 -0.55 17.87
C HIS A 142 -18.87 -0.94 19.16
#